data_AF-A0A2M8NFP6-F1
#
_entry.id   AF-A0A2M8NFP6-F1
#
_cell.length_a   1.000
_cell.length_b   1.000
_cell.length_c   1.000
_cell.angle_alpha   90.00
_cell.angle_beta   90.00
_cell.angle_gamma   90.00
#
_symmetry.space_group_name_H-M   'P 1'
#
loop_
_entity.id
_entity.type
_entity.pdbx_description
1 polymer ?
#
loop_
_entity_poly.entity_id
_entity_poly.type
_entity_poly.pdbx_seq_one_letter_code
_entity_poly.pdbx_strand_id
1 'polypeptide(L)'
;TIDSNLDAANILKPALARGDIVCIGATTHAEYRKAIAQDPALDRRFRTIDIEEPSIEDTLTILVAQRDRLEKHHGITIQPKAVEAAVRLSDMYLSDRRLPDKAIDLLDEACARVVIRSLSPEGEDAPDEVTVESVTAVLSEWTGIPVSDMTRDEKRRLADMEGALMARVIGQDEA
;
A
#
# COMPACT_ATOMS: atom_id res chain seq x y z
N THR A 1 -4.43 -27.75 -12.66
CA THR A 1 -4.86 -27.45 -14.04
C THR A 1 -4.24 -26.13 -14.47
N ILE A 2 -3.02 -26.16 -15.00
CA ILE A 2 -2.20 -24.97 -15.34
C ILE A 2 -1.88 -24.92 -16.86
N ASP A 3 -2.43 -25.84 -17.67
CA ASP A 3 -1.99 -26.02 -19.06
C ASP A 3 -2.72 -25.15 -20.11
N SER A 4 -3.72 -24.34 -19.72
CA SER A 4 -4.46 -23.49 -20.68
C SER A 4 -3.75 -22.17 -21.04
N ASN A 5 -2.79 -21.71 -20.22
CA ASN A 5 -2.08 -20.44 -20.47
C ASN A 5 -0.97 -20.57 -21.53
N LEU A 6 -0.45 -21.77 -21.77
CA LEU A 6 0.65 -21.98 -22.70
C LEU A 6 0.20 -21.87 -24.17
N ASP A 7 -1.08 -22.12 -24.45
CA ASP A 7 -1.60 -22.18 -25.82
C ASP A 7 -1.89 -20.78 -26.42
N ALA A 8 -2.49 -19.89 -25.63
CA ALA A 8 -2.80 -18.53 -26.07
C ALA A 8 -1.53 -17.71 -26.41
N ALA A 9 -0.46 -17.88 -25.62
CA ALA A 9 0.81 -17.17 -25.85
C ALA A 9 1.44 -17.55 -27.19
N ASN A 10 1.44 -18.84 -27.55
CA ASN A 10 2.02 -19.31 -28.80
C ASN A 10 1.18 -18.88 -30.02
N ILE A 11 -0.14 -18.72 -29.86
CA ILE A 11 -1.02 -18.17 -30.90
C ILE A 11 -0.73 -16.69 -31.17
N LEU A 12 -0.43 -15.91 -30.12
CA LEU A 12 -0.23 -14.46 -30.24
C LEU A 12 1.20 -14.05 -30.63
N LYS A 13 2.20 -14.90 -30.37
CA LYS A 13 3.62 -14.65 -30.69
C LYS A 13 3.86 -14.19 -32.13
N PRO A 14 3.32 -14.83 -33.18
CA PRO A 14 3.54 -14.38 -34.55
C PRO A 14 2.98 -12.98 -34.85
N ALA A 15 1.80 -12.66 -34.30
CA ALA A 15 1.15 -11.36 -34.50
C ALA A 15 1.92 -10.23 -33.76
N LEU A 16 2.39 -10.51 -32.53
CA LEU A 16 3.26 -9.61 -31.76
C LEU A 16 4.61 -9.39 -32.47
N ALA A 17 5.22 -10.46 -32.99
CA ALA A 17 6.51 -10.40 -33.67
C ALA A 17 6.44 -9.62 -34.99
N ARG A 18 5.32 -9.72 -35.72
CA ARG A 18 5.09 -8.94 -36.95
C ARG A 18 4.65 -7.49 -36.65
N GLY A 19 4.08 -7.23 -35.48
CA GLY A 19 3.53 -5.93 -35.10
C GLY A 19 2.10 -5.71 -35.61
N ASP A 20 1.37 -6.79 -35.92
CA ASP A 20 -0.04 -6.73 -36.36
C ASP A 20 -0.98 -6.28 -35.23
N ILE A 21 -0.53 -6.41 -33.99
CA ILE A 21 -1.27 -6.02 -32.78
C ILE A 21 -0.37 -5.22 -31.83
N VAL A 22 -0.98 -4.26 -31.14
CA VAL A 22 -0.35 -3.49 -30.05
C VAL A 22 -0.81 -4.08 -28.73
N CYS A 23 0.13 -4.31 -27.81
CA CYS A 23 -0.14 -4.86 -26.49
C CYS A 23 0.57 -4.04 -25.42
N ILE A 24 -0.11 -3.81 -24.29
CA ILE A 24 0.47 -3.27 -23.06
C ILE A 24 0.45 -4.41 -22.04
N GLY A 25 1.62 -4.81 -21.57
CA GLY A 25 1.77 -5.81 -20.51
C GLY A 25 2.16 -5.17 -19.18
N ALA A 26 1.61 -5.67 -18.09
CA ALA A 26 2.05 -5.34 -16.73
C ALA A 26 2.61 -6.62 -16.09
N THR A 27 3.84 -6.55 -15.58
CA THR A 27 4.53 -7.71 -15.01
C THR A 27 5.62 -7.23 -14.05
N THR A 28 6.07 -8.11 -13.17
CA THR A 28 7.23 -7.84 -12.32
C THR A 28 8.54 -8.01 -13.11
N HIS A 29 9.63 -7.37 -12.66
CA HIS A 29 10.95 -7.57 -13.28
C HIS A 29 11.40 -9.04 -13.30
N ALA A 30 11.01 -9.82 -12.29
CA ALA A 30 11.36 -11.24 -12.18
C ALA A 30 10.62 -12.08 -13.23
N GLU A 31 9.32 -11.84 -13.39
CA GLU A 31 8.49 -12.53 -14.38
C GLU A 31 8.84 -12.12 -15.80
N TYR A 32 9.10 -10.84 -16.06
CA TYR A 32 9.57 -10.37 -17.37
C TYR A 32 10.83 -11.13 -17.81
N ARG A 33 11.83 -11.22 -16.92
CA ARG A 33 13.07 -11.97 -17.18
C ARG A 33 12.85 -13.45 -17.43
N LYS A 34 11.90 -14.06 -16.72
CA LYS A 34 11.61 -15.50 -16.84
C LYS A 34 10.75 -15.84 -18.06
N ALA A 35 9.79 -14.99 -18.43
CA ALA A 35 8.75 -15.34 -19.39
C ALA A 35 8.90 -14.65 -20.76
N ILE A 36 9.45 -13.43 -20.80
CA ILE A 36 9.54 -12.63 -22.04
C ILE A 36 10.98 -12.51 -22.52
N ALA A 37 11.91 -12.12 -21.64
CA ALA A 37 13.30 -11.90 -22.02
C ALA A 37 14.03 -13.18 -22.50
N GLN A 38 13.49 -14.37 -22.18
CA GLN A 38 14.01 -15.64 -22.70
C GLN A 38 13.78 -15.82 -24.21
N ASP A 39 12.82 -15.09 -24.80
CA ASP A 39 12.51 -15.13 -26.23
C ASP A 39 13.04 -13.85 -26.92
N PRO A 40 14.14 -13.95 -27.70
CA PRO A 40 14.76 -12.79 -28.33
C PRO A 40 13.85 -12.05 -29.32
N ALA A 41 12.84 -12.70 -29.89
CA ALA A 41 11.93 -12.05 -30.83
C ALA A 41 10.92 -11.15 -30.10
N LEU A 42 10.43 -11.61 -28.95
CA LEU A 42 9.53 -10.83 -28.09
C LEU A 42 10.29 -9.71 -27.38
N ASP A 43 11.46 -10.01 -26.80
CA ASP A 43 12.25 -9.02 -26.07
C ASP A 43 12.63 -7.80 -26.93
N ARG A 44 12.84 -7.99 -28.25
CA ARG A 44 13.11 -6.89 -29.19
C ARG A 44 11.87 -6.08 -29.57
N ARG A 45 10.66 -6.59 -29.34
CA ARG A 45 9.39 -5.97 -29.72
C ARG A 45 8.70 -5.28 -28.54
N PHE A 46 8.94 -5.76 -27.33
CA PHE A 46 8.53 -5.06 -26.13
C PHE A 46 9.53 -3.95 -25.79
N ARG A 47 8.99 -2.76 -25.51
CA ARG A 47 9.75 -1.71 -24.85
C ARG A 47 9.37 -1.74 -23.39
N THR A 48 10.33 -1.99 -22.51
CA THR A 48 10.10 -1.90 -21.08
C THR A 48 10.04 -0.44 -20.65
N ILE A 49 9.08 -0.14 -19.79
CA ILE A 49 8.99 1.12 -19.07
C ILE A 49 8.96 0.71 -17.60
N ASP A 50 10.03 1.04 -16.89
CA ASP A 50 10.13 0.73 -15.47
C ASP A 50 9.22 1.70 -14.71
N ILE A 51 8.33 1.14 -13.90
CA ILE A 51 7.41 1.90 -13.05
C ILE A 51 7.94 1.78 -11.64
N GLU A 52 8.53 2.87 -11.16
CA GLU A 52 9.02 2.97 -9.79
C GLU A 52 7.88 3.20 -8.81
N GLU A 53 8.12 2.81 -7.56
CA GLU A 53 7.23 3.16 -6.45
C GLU A 53 7.21 4.69 -6.30
N PRO A 54 6.03 5.33 -6.24
CA PRO A 54 5.93 6.77 -6.08
C PRO A 54 6.49 7.23 -4.74
N SER A 55 7.01 8.47 -4.71
CA SER A 55 7.43 9.12 -3.47
C SER A 55 6.23 9.35 -2.53
N ILE A 56 6.51 9.67 -1.27
CA ILE A 56 5.47 10.05 -0.30
C ILE A 56 4.65 11.26 -0.81
N GLU A 57 5.31 12.25 -1.42
CA GLU A 57 4.66 13.46 -1.94
C GLU A 57 3.76 13.17 -3.15
N ASP A 58 4.25 12.34 -4.08
CA ASP A 58 3.46 11.89 -5.24
C ASP A 58 2.27 11.03 -4.80
N THR A 59 2.49 10.16 -3.82
CA THR A 59 1.43 9.32 -3.25
C THR A 59 0.36 10.15 -2.56
N LEU A 60 0.75 11.19 -1.82
CA LEU A 60 -0.21 12.11 -1.22
C LEU A 60 -1.06 12.79 -2.31
N THR A 61 -0.45 13.22 -3.41
CA THR A 61 -1.17 13.80 -4.55
C THR A 61 -2.15 12.80 -5.17
N ILE A 62 -1.75 11.54 -5.32
CA ILE A 62 -2.61 10.46 -5.79
C ILE A 62 -3.81 10.26 -4.85
N LEU A 63 -3.57 10.14 -3.54
CA LEU A 63 -4.66 9.91 -2.58
C LEU A 63 -5.60 11.11 -2.47
N VAL A 64 -5.08 12.35 -2.54
CA VAL A 64 -5.93 13.55 -2.58
C VAL A 64 -6.84 13.52 -3.82
N ALA A 65 -6.33 13.10 -4.98
CA ALA A 65 -7.15 12.93 -6.17
C ALA A 65 -8.18 11.77 -6.06
N GLN A 66 -7.88 10.75 -5.25
CA GLN A 66 -8.80 9.64 -4.97
C GLN A 66 -9.82 9.96 -3.87
N ARG A 67 -9.57 10.98 -3.03
CA ARG A 67 -10.41 11.31 -1.87
C ARG A 67 -11.88 11.48 -2.25
N ASP A 68 -12.17 12.31 -3.25
CA ASP A 68 -13.55 12.60 -3.66
C ASP A 68 -14.30 11.34 -4.14
N ARG A 69 -13.57 10.37 -4.74
CA ARG A 69 -14.13 9.08 -5.16
C ARG A 69 -14.44 8.20 -3.95
N LEU A 70 -13.53 8.13 -2.98
CA LEU A 70 -13.71 7.34 -1.76
C LEU A 70 -14.84 7.90 -0.89
N GLU A 71 -14.88 9.22 -0.67
CA GLU A 71 -15.95 9.91 0.05
C GLU A 71 -17.32 9.62 -0.56
N LYS A 72 -17.43 9.74 -1.88
CA LYS A 72 -18.68 9.44 -2.59
C LYS A 72 -19.06 7.96 -2.53
N HIS A 73 -18.09 7.06 -2.59
CA HIS A 73 -18.35 5.61 -2.55
C HIS A 73 -18.90 5.17 -1.19
N HIS A 74 -18.29 5.67 -0.11
CA HIS A 74 -18.64 5.30 1.27
C HIS A 74 -19.72 6.20 1.88
N GLY A 75 -19.99 7.37 1.31
CA GLY A 75 -20.97 8.33 1.84
C GLY A 75 -20.49 9.08 3.08
N ILE A 76 -19.18 9.23 3.25
CA ILE A 76 -18.54 9.85 4.42
C ILE A 76 -17.58 10.96 3.98
N THR A 77 -17.07 11.71 4.95
CA THR A 77 -16.00 12.71 4.72
C THR A 77 -14.64 12.19 5.18
N ILE A 78 -13.56 12.61 4.54
CA ILE A 78 -12.19 12.22 4.88
C ILE A 78 -11.38 13.46 5.23
N GLN A 79 -10.87 13.53 6.46
CA GLN A 79 -10.02 14.63 6.86
C GLN A 79 -8.71 14.65 6.06
N PRO A 80 -8.20 15.83 5.65
CA PRO A 80 -6.91 15.93 4.97
C PRO A 80 -5.77 15.29 5.77
N LYS A 81 -5.78 15.43 7.09
CA LYS A 81 -4.80 14.80 7.99
C LYS A 81 -4.89 13.27 8.00
N ALA A 82 -6.08 12.70 7.78
CA ALA A 82 -6.24 11.26 7.68
C ALA A 82 -5.59 10.72 6.39
N VAL A 83 -5.69 11.47 5.30
CA VAL A 83 -4.98 11.14 4.04
C VAL A 83 -3.47 11.14 4.25
N GLU A 84 -2.93 12.21 4.86
CA GLU A 84 -1.50 12.30 5.19
C GLU A 84 -1.04 11.15 6.10
N ALA A 85 -1.84 10.82 7.11
CA ALA A 85 -1.57 9.72 8.02
C ALA A 85 -1.56 8.37 7.30
N ALA A 86 -2.51 8.12 6.39
CA ALA A 86 -2.57 6.87 5.63
C ALA A 86 -1.30 6.65 4.80
N VAL A 87 -0.78 7.70 4.14
CA VAL A 87 0.48 7.60 3.38
C VAL A 87 1.67 7.35 4.32
N ARG A 88 1.87 8.20 5.33
CA ARG A 88 3.07 8.12 6.18
C ARG A 88 3.12 6.86 7.03
N LEU A 89 2.00 6.46 7.61
CA LEU A 89 1.95 5.29 8.47
C LEU A 89 2.03 3.99 7.67
N SER A 90 1.38 3.91 6.50
CA SER A 90 1.55 2.73 5.63
C SER A 90 2.98 2.62 5.10
N ASP A 91 3.65 3.75 4.84
CA ASP A 91 5.06 3.73 4.44
C ASP A 91 5.95 3.12 5.53
N MET A 92 5.77 3.59 6.76
CA MET A 92 6.58 3.20 7.91
C MET A 92 6.35 1.76 8.38
N TYR A 93 5.08 1.29 8.39
CA TYR A 93 4.72 0.04 9.06
C TYR A 93 4.34 -1.10 8.11
N LEU A 94 4.05 -0.83 6.83
CA LEU A 94 3.70 -1.85 5.83
C LEU A 94 4.80 -1.97 4.76
N SER A 95 5.98 -2.46 5.18
CA SER A 95 7.18 -2.56 4.32
C SER A 95 7.13 -3.68 3.28
N ASP A 96 6.25 -4.66 3.47
CA ASP A 96 6.01 -5.77 2.55
C ASP A 96 5.15 -5.39 1.33
N ARG A 97 4.48 -4.23 1.40
CA ARG A 97 3.66 -3.66 0.34
C ARG A 97 4.33 -2.42 -0.29
N ARG A 98 3.73 -1.89 -1.35
CA ARG A 98 4.25 -0.73 -2.10
C ARG A 98 3.21 0.40 -2.15
N LEU A 99 3.68 1.64 -2.11
CA LEU A 99 2.87 2.81 -2.46
C LEU A 99 2.51 2.76 -3.96
N PRO A 100 1.38 3.35 -4.37
CA PRO A 100 0.37 4.00 -3.54
C PRO A 100 -0.67 3.02 -2.97
N ASP A 101 -0.65 1.77 -3.43
CA ASP A 101 -1.64 0.71 -3.15
C ASP A 101 -1.87 0.51 -1.65
N LYS A 102 -0.79 0.32 -0.86
CA LYS A 102 -0.90 0.13 0.60
C LYS A 102 -1.56 1.29 1.34
N ALA A 103 -1.40 2.53 0.84
CA ALA A 103 -1.97 3.72 1.46
C ALA A 103 -3.46 3.87 1.07
N ILE A 104 -3.80 3.55 -0.17
CA ILE A 104 -5.20 3.55 -0.65
C ILE A 104 -5.99 2.52 0.13
N ASP A 105 -5.50 1.28 0.23
CA ASP A 105 -6.17 0.22 0.97
C ASP A 105 -6.37 0.56 2.44
N LEU A 106 -5.33 1.12 3.09
CA LEU A 106 -5.43 1.54 4.49
C LEU A 106 -6.51 2.60 4.69
N LEU A 107 -6.60 3.58 3.77
CA LEU A 107 -7.61 4.62 3.83
C LEU A 107 -9.01 4.07 3.52
N ASP A 108 -9.14 3.19 2.54
CA ASP A 108 -10.41 2.57 2.14
C ASP A 108 -11.00 1.70 3.26
N GLU A 109 -10.17 0.90 3.92
CA GLU A 109 -10.58 0.12 5.09
C GLU A 109 -11.00 1.04 6.25
N ALA A 110 -10.28 2.14 6.47
CA ALA A 110 -10.68 3.12 7.48
C ALA A 110 -12.03 3.76 7.16
N CYS A 111 -12.34 3.98 5.88
CA CYS A 111 -13.66 4.43 5.45
C CYS A 111 -14.74 3.39 5.75
N ALA A 112 -14.54 2.15 5.30
CA ALA A 112 -15.47 1.05 5.51
C ALA A 112 -15.79 0.84 7.00
N ARG A 113 -14.78 0.94 7.86
CA ARG A 113 -14.95 0.78 9.30
C ARG A 113 -15.76 1.91 9.95
N VAL A 114 -15.58 3.16 9.50
CA VAL A 114 -16.40 4.29 9.98
C VAL A 114 -17.87 4.07 9.60
N VAL A 115 -18.13 3.63 8.36
CA VAL A 115 -19.49 3.32 7.88
C VAL A 115 -20.14 2.21 8.71
N ILE A 116 -19.44 1.11 8.97
CA ILE A 116 -19.98 0.00 9.78
C ILE A 116 -20.32 0.48 11.20
N ARG A 117 -19.49 1.37 11.77
CA ARG A 117 -19.72 1.92 13.10
C ARG A 117 -20.94 2.84 13.14
N SER A 118 -21.14 3.71 12.16
CA SER A 118 -22.28 4.64 12.15
C SER A 118 -23.62 3.94 11.90
N LEU A 119 -23.61 2.76 11.29
CA LEU A 119 -24.79 1.90 11.17
C LEU A 119 -25.14 1.12 12.45
N SER A 120 -24.25 1.11 13.44
CA SER A 120 -24.45 0.35 14.68
C SER A 120 -25.22 1.18 15.73
N PRO A 121 -26.06 0.56 16.60
CA PRO A 121 -26.84 1.29 17.61
C PRO A 121 -25.98 2.06 18.63
N GLU A 122 -24.73 1.61 18.83
CA GLU A 122 -23.74 2.25 19.70
C GLU A 122 -23.04 3.46 19.04
N GLY A 123 -23.32 3.71 17.76
CA GLY A 123 -22.67 4.69 16.90
C GLY A 123 -23.55 5.88 16.51
N GLU A 124 -24.73 6.07 17.10
CA GLU A 124 -25.64 7.19 16.76
C GLU A 124 -24.99 8.58 16.92
N ASP A 125 -23.97 8.71 17.77
CA ASP A 125 -23.18 9.95 17.96
C ASP A 125 -21.79 9.93 17.29
N ALA A 126 -21.44 8.86 16.57
CA ALA A 126 -20.14 8.77 15.91
C ALA A 126 -20.12 9.65 14.64
N PRO A 127 -19.11 10.51 14.45
CA PRO A 127 -19.02 11.33 13.26
C PRO A 127 -18.79 10.47 12.01
N ASP A 128 -19.53 10.76 10.93
CA ASP A 128 -19.34 10.20 9.58
C ASP A 128 -18.10 10.80 8.89
N GLU A 129 -16.97 10.73 9.59
CA GLU A 129 -15.72 11.33 9.19
C GLU A 129 -14.52 10.41 9.50
N VAL A 130 -13.65 10.22 8.52
CA VAL A 130 -12.39 9.50 8.70
C VAL A 130 -11.34 10.45 9.27
N THR A 131 -10.84 10.11 10.46
CA THR A 131 -9.80 10.84 11.17
C THR A 131 -8.48 10.06 11.19
N VAL A 132 -7.43 10.68 11.76
CA VAL A 132 -6.13 10.03 11.97
C VAL A 132 -6.26 8.80 12.87
N GLU A 133 -7.13 8.87 13.88
CA GLU A 133 -7.43 7.76 14.79
C GLU A 133 -8.05 6.59 14.03
N SER A 134 -8.98 6.86 13.10
CA SER A 134 -9.57 5.84 12.24
C SER A 134 -8.53 5.11 11.41
N VAL A 135 -7.56 5.83 10.82
CA VAL A 135 -6.46 5.21 10.06
C VAL A 135 -5.53 4.40 10.99
N THR A 136 -5.13 4.98 12.11
CA THR A 136 -4.17 4.36 13.03
C THR A 136 -4.73 3.08 13.63
N ALA A 137 -6.01 3.05 13.97
CA ALA A 137 -6.63 1.86 14.53
C ALA A 137 -6.80 0.74 13.48
N VAL A 138 -6.93 1.03 12.17
CA VAL A 138 -6.92 -0.05 11.15
C VAL A 138 -5.51 -0.62 11.05
N LEU A 139 -4.51 0.25 11.00
CA LEU A 139 -3.13 -0.18 10.88
C LEU A 139 -2.66 -0.96 12.10
N SER A 140 -3.10 -0.58 13.30
CA SER A 140 -2.83 -1.32 14.55
C SER A 140 -3.40 -2.75 14.49
N GLU A 141 -4.59 -2.92 13.92
CA GLU A 141 -5.22 -4.22 13.72
C GLU A 141 -4.45 -5.07 12.70
N TRP A 142 -4.03 -4.48 11.57
CA TRP A 142 -3.26 -5.19 10.55
C TRP A 142 -1.87 -5.60 11.00
N THR A 143 -1.18 -4.73 11.75
CA THR A 143 0.23 -4.92 12.13
C THR A 143 0.40 -5.57 13.49
N GLY A 144 -0.64 -5.54 14.34
CA GLY A 144 -0.55 -5.89 15.75
C GLY A 144 0.23 -4.87 16.61
N ILE A 145 0.66 -3.74 16.04
CA ILE A 145 1.42 -2.71 16.76
C ILE A 145 0.43 -1.82 17.52
N PRO A 146 0.59 -1.62 18.84
CA PRO A 146 -0.30 -0.76 19.62
C PRO A 146 -0.30 0.70 19.14
N VAL A 147 -1.47 1.33 19.10
CA VAL A 147 -1.65 2.76 18.74
C VAL A 147 -0.76 3.69 19.57
N SER A 148 -0.51 3.36 20.84
CA SER A 148 0.40 4.11 21.73
C SER A 148 1.84 4.15 21.23
N ASP A 149 2.28 3.10 20.54
CA ASP A 149 3.63 3.00 20.00
C ASP A 149 3.77 3.74 18.66
N MET A 150 2.65 3.94 17.96
CA MET A 150 2.58 4.63 16.67
C MET A 150 2.42 6.15 16.81
N THR A 151 1.83 6.59 17.92
CA THR A 151 1.68 8.01 18.29
C THR A 151 2.88 8.57 19.04
N ARG A 152 3.82 7.69 19.45
CA ARG A 152 5.03 8.07 20.17
C ARG A 152 6.01 8.72 19.20
N ASP A 153 6.40 9.95 19.50
CA ASP A 153 7.42 10.68 18.73
C ASP A 153 8.71 9.84 18.69
N GLU A 154 9.21 9.57 17.49
CA GLU A 154 10.27 8.58 17.25
C GLU A 154 11.59 8.95 17.93
N LYS A 155 11.86 10.26 18.04
CA LYS A 155 12.96 10.81 18.86
C LYS A 155 12.87 10.35 20.32
N ARG A 156 11.65 10.27 20.84
CA ARG A 156 11.38 9.85 22.22
C ARG A 156 11.50 8.35 22.37
N ARG A 157 11.09 7.58 21.34
CA ARG A 157 11.29 6.13 21.31
C ARG A 157 12.78 5.77 21.31
N LEU A 158 13.60 6.44 20.49
CA LEU A 158 15.05 6.26 20.47
C LEU A 158 15.70 6.66 21.81
N ALA A 159 15.25 7.77 22.41
CA ALA A 159 15.73 8.20 23.73
C ALA A 159 15.36 7.20 24.85
N ASP A 160 14.17 6.59 24.78
CA ASP A 160 13.70 5.62 25.78
C ASP A 160 14.23 4.19 25.53
N MET A 161 14.75 3.91 24.33
CA MET A 161 15.24 2.57 23.94
C MET A 161 16.48 2.15 24.73
N GLU A 162 17.40 3.07 25.03
CA GLU A 162 18.60 2.78 25.82
C GLU A 162 18.23 2.31 27.23
N GLY A 163 17.32 3.02 27.90
CA GLY A 163 16.82 2.62 29.22
C GLY A 163 16.01 1.32 29.22
N ALA A 164 15.20 1.09 28.18
CA ALA A 164 14.42 -0.14 28.03
C ALA A 164 15.30 -1.37 27.76
N LEU A 165 16.41 -1.21 27.04
CA LEU A 165 17.40 -2.25 26.78
C LEU A 165 18.21 -2.57 28.04
N MET A 166 18.70 -1.55 28.77
CA MET A 166 19.42 -1.74 30.04
C MET A 166 18.56 -2.44 31.11
N ALA A 167 17.24 -2.18 31.13
CA ALA A 167 16.33 -2.85 32.06
C ALA A 167 16.10 -4.34 31.75
N ARG A 168 16.34 -4.79 30.51
CA ARG A 168 16.13 -6.18 30.06
C ARG A 168 17.43 -6.94 29.82
N VAL A 169 18.55 -6.25 29.61
CA VAL A 169 19.86 -6.83 29.34
C VAL A 169 20.80 -6.40 30.47
N ILE A 170 21.12 -7.33 31.35
CA ILE A 170 22.05 -7.11 32.46
C ILE A 170 23.47 -7.46 31.99
N GLY A 171 24.40 -6.50 31.99
CA GLY A 171 25.83 -6.72 31.77
C GLY A 171 26.35 -6.45 30.35
N GLN A 172 25.73 -5.54 29.58
CA GLN A 172 26.16 -5.12 28.23
C GLN A 172 26.26 -3.59 28.14
N ASP A 173 26.95 -2.95 29.09
CA ASP A 173 27.02 -1.48 29.18
C ASP A 173 28.03 -0.85 28.17
N GLU A 174 28.80 -1.65 27.42
CA GLU A 174 29.88 -1.19 26.52
C GLU A 174 29.80 -1.72 25.07
N ALA A 175 28.66 -2.27 24.61
CA ALA A 175 28.53 -2.86 23.27
C ALA A 175 27.97 -1.92 22.20
#